data_AF-A0A2E5LK45-F1
#
_entry.id   AF-A0A2E5LK45-F1
#
_cell.length_a   1.000
_cell.length_b   1.000
_cell.length_c   1.000
_cell.angle_alpha   90.00
_cell.angle_beta   90.00
_cell.angle_gamma   90.00
#
_symmetry.space_group_name_H-M   'P 1'
#
loop_
_entity.id
_entity.type
_entity.pdbx_description
1 polymer ?
#
loop_
_entity_poly.entity_id
_entity_poly.type
_entity_poly.pdbx_seq_one_letter_code
_entity_poly.pdbx_strand_id
1 'polypeptide(L)' 'TILLVHGDADEVVPVESIFHAKEGLFSSGIDVTAVSRPGLGHGIDPDGINHAVTFLNSCFDS' A
#
# COMPACT_ATOMS: atom_id res chain seq x y z
N THR A 1 8.37 -7.24 -6.67
CA THR A 1 7.64 -5.97 -6.51
C THR A 1 6.76 -6.04 -5.28
N ILE A 2 6.44 -4.92 -4.64
CA ILE A 2 5.61 -4.83 -3.44
C ILE A 2 4.55 -3.74 -3.64
N LEU A 3 3.34 -3.98 -3.15
CA LEU A 3 2.28 -2.98 -3.01
C LEU A 3 2.03 -2.69 -1.53
N LEU A 4 2.04 -1.40 -1.17
CA LEU A 4 1.60 -0.88 0.12
C LEU A 4 0.27 -0.12 -0.05
N VAL A 5 -0.69 -0.36 0.83
CA VAL A 5 -1.97 0.35 0.87
C VAL A 5 -2.22 0.80 2.31
N HIS A 6 -2.55 2.08 2.51
CA HIS A 6 -2.76 2.64 3.85
C HIS A 6 -3.90 3.66 3.87
N GLY A 7 -4.66 3.73 4.96
CA GLY A 7 -5.70 4.75 5.15
C GLY A 7 -5.11 6.07 5.66
N ASP A 8 -5.49 7.22 5.08
CA ASP A 8 -4.97 8.52 5.55
C ASP A 8 -5.65 9.05 6.81
N ALA A 9 -6.73 8.40 7.27
CA ALA A 9 -7.43 8.68 8.52
C ALA A 9 -7.20 7.57 9.56
N ASP A 10 -6.15 6.76 9.41
CA ASP A 10 -5.81 5.69 10.35
C ASP A 10 -5.38 6.27 11.71
N GLU A 11 -6.19 6.02 12.73
CA GLU A 11 -5.96 6.48 14.10
C GLU A 11 -5.04 5.54 14.91
N VAL A 12 -4.69 4.37 14.37
CA VAL A 12 -3.87 3.34 15.04
C VAL A 12 -2.44 3.36 14.52
N VAL A 13 -2.28 3.46 13.19
CA VAL A 13 -0.98 3.51 12.52
C VAL A 13 -0.89 4.82 11.71
N PRO A 14 0.00 5.77 12.07
CA PRO A 14 0.10 7.05 11.40
C PRO A 14 0.35 6.92 9.90
N VAL A 15 -0.28 7.78 9.08
CA VAL A 15 -0.14 7.77 7.61
C VAL A 15 1.31 7.92 7.15
N GLU A 16 2.18 8.54 7.95
CA GLU A 16 3.61 8.67 7.66
C GLU A 16 4.31 7.30 7.52
N SER A 17 3.75 6.26 8.15
CA SER A 17 4.29 4.90 8.12
C SER A 17 4.37 4.34 6.69
N ILE A 18 3.43 4.66 5.79
CA ILE A 18 3.50 4.19 4.40
C ILE A 18 4.67 4.85 3.64
N PHE A 19 4.99 6.11 3.95
CA PHE A 19 6.13 6.80 3.32
C PHE A 19 7.46 6.25 3.84
N HIS A 20 7.59 6.04 5.15
CA HIS A 20 8.79 5.42 5.73
C HIS A 20 9.01 4.00 5.20
N ALA A 21 7.95 3.18 5.11
CA ALA A 21 8.04 1.83 4.56
C ALA A 21 8.44 1.85 3.08
N LYS A 22 7.83 2.74 2.27
CA LYS A 22 8.18 2.92 0.87
C LYS A 22 9.66 3.31 0.71
N GLU A 23 10.13 4.29 1.47
CA GLU A 23 11.51 4.76 1.42
C GLU A 23 12.50 3.65 1.80
N GLY A 24 12.23 2.89 2.87
CA GLY A 24 13.08 1.78 3.30
C GLY A 24 13.18 0.66 2.26
N LEU A 25 12.05 0.27 1.66
CA LEU A 25 12.00 -0.74 0.59
C LEU A 25 12.73 -0.25 -0.67
N PHE A 26 12.42 0.98 -1.11
CA PHE A 26 13.05 1.58 -2.28
C PHE A 26 14.58 1.69 -2.11
N SER A 27 15.03 2.18 -0.96
CA SER A 27 16.47 2.31 -0.64
C SER A 27 17.18 0.95 -0.58
N SER A 28 16.44 -0.14 -0.38
CA SER A 28 16.95 -1.51 -0.42
C SER A 28 16.93 -2.13 -1.83
N GLY A 29 16.62 -1.35 -2.87
CA GLY A 29 16.52 -1.80 -4.25
C GLY A 29 15.26 -2.60 -4.58
N ILE A 30 14.24 -2.54 -3.72
CA ILE A 30 12.97 -3.24 -3.93
C ILE A 30 12.00 -2.30 -4.68
N ASP A 31 11.50 -2.78 -5.81
CA ASP A 31 10.40 -2.12 -6.51
C ASP A 31 9.13 -2.11 -5.65
N VAL A 32 8.66 -0.91 -5.31
CA VAL A 32 7.55 -0.69 -4.37
C VAL A 32 6.61 0.41 -4.87
N THR A 33 5.30 0.09 -4.88
CA THR A 33 4.21 1.03 -5.10
C THR A 33 3.47 1.27 -3.79
N ALA A 34 3.06 2.51 -3.53
CA ALA A 34 2.32 2.90 -2.34
C ALA A 34 1.07 3.68 -2.74
N VAL A 35 -0.07 3.33 -2.14
CA VAL A 35 -1.36 3.99 -2.37
C VAL A 35 -1.98 4.36 -1.03
N SER A 36 -2.37 5.63 -0.88
CA SER A 36 -3.17 6.09 0.25
C SER A 36 -4.67 6.00 -0.06
N ARG A 37 -5.49 5.72 0.95
CA ARG A 37 -6.95 5.60 0.86
C ARG A 37 -7.61 6.77 1.60
N PRO A 38 -8.17 7.76 0.87
CA PRO A 38 -8.74 8.95 1.47
C PRO A 38 -9.93 8.66 2.40
N GLY A 39 -9.87 9.19 3.61
CA GLY A 39 -10.89 9.04 4.66
C GLY A 39 -10.95 7.65 5.29
N LEU A 40 -10.05 6.72 4.92
CA LEU A 40 -10.03 5.38 5.47
C LEU A 40 -9.23 5.35 6.78
N GLY A 41 -9.84 4.75 7.81
CA GLY A 41 -9.17 4.46 9.10
C GLY A 41 -8.31 3.20 9.06
N HIS A 42 -8.18 2.52 10.19
CA HIS A 42 -7.48 1.24 10.28
C HIS A 42 -8.32 0.09 9.69
N GLY A 43 -8.31 -0.05 8.37
CA GLY A 43 -9.15 -1.03 7.66
C GLY A 43 -8.80 -1.20 6.19
N ILE A 44 -9.66 -1.93 5.48
CA ILE A 44 -9.51 -2.25 4.06
C ILE A 44 -10.81 -1.85 3.34
N ASP A 45 -10.72 -0.95 2.36
CA ASP A 45 -11.84 -0.50 1.53
C ASP A 45 -11.92 -1.25 0.19
N PRO A 46 -13.04 -1.17 -0.56
CA PRO A 46 -13.19 -1.84 -1.84
C PRO A 46 -12.11 -1.47 -2.88
N ASP A 47 -11.66 -0.22 -2.88
CA ASP A 47 -10.61 0.23 -3.79
C ASP A 47 -9.23 -0.33 -3.42
N GLY A 48 -8.90 -0.42 -2.12
CA GLY A 48 -7.70 -1.10 -1.64
C GLY A 48 -7.69 -2.57 -2.04
N ILE A 49 -8.84 -3.24 -1.99
CA ILE A 49 -9.00 -4.61 -2.53
C ILE A 49 -8.73 -4.64 -4.03
N ASN A 50 -9.28 -3.70 -4.80
CA ASN A 50 -9.06 -3.63 -6.26
C ASN A 50 -7.57 -3.46 -6.59
N HIS A 51 -6.85 -2.59 -5.88
CA HIS A 51 -5.39 -2.46 -6.03
C HIS A 51 -4.67 -3.78 -5.74
N ALA A 52 -5.05 -4.47 -4.66
CA ALA A 52 -4.47 -5.77 -4.32
C ALA A 52 -4.75 -6.83 -5.39
N VAL A 53 -5.96 -6.91 -5.92
CA VAL A 53 -6.33 -7.86 -7.00
C VAL A 53 -5.50 -7.58 -8.26
N THR A 54 -5.42 -6.33 -8.71
CA THR A 54 -4.60 -5.96 -9.88
C THR A 54 -3.13 -6.32 -9.68
N PHE A 55 -2.59 -6.04 -8.49
CA PHE A 55 -1.20 -6.37 -8.14
C PHE A 55 -0.95 -7.89 -8.10
N LEU A 56 -1.87 -8.66 -7.52
CA LEU A 56 -1.73 -10.11 -7.44
C LEU A 56 -1.78 -10.73 -8.84
N ASN A 57 -2.70 -10.29 -9.70
CA ASN A 57 -2.73 -10.74 -11.09
C ASN A 57 -1.39 -10.45 -11.79
N SER A 58 -0.85 -9.23 -11.69
CA SER A 58 0.44 -8.92 -12.33
C SER A 58 1.63 -9.70 -11.76
N CYS A 59 1.53 -10.21 -10.53
CA CYS A 59 2.58 -11.05 -9.94
C CYS A 59 2.53 -12.52 -10.41
N PHE A 60 1.36 -12.99 -10.86
CA PHE A 60 1.13 -14.40 -11.19
C PHE A 60 0.73 -14.65 -12.65
N ASP A 61 0.43 -13.59 -13.40
CA ASP A 61 0.24 -13.66 -14.84
C ASP A 61 1.57 -14.08 -15.50
N SER A 62 1.53 -15.19 -16.25
CA SER A 62 2.68 -15.82 -16.92
C SER A 62 3.12 -15.08 -18.18
#